data_AF-A0A7W1PG65-F1
#
_entry.id   AF-A0A7W1PG65-F1
#
_cell.length_a   1.000
_cell.length_b   1.000
_cell.length_c   1.000
_cell.angle_alpha   90.00
_cell.angle_beta   90.00
_cell.angle_gamma   90.00
#
_symmetry.space_group_name_H-M   'P 1'
#
loop_
_entity.id
_entity.type
_entity.pdbx_description
1 polymer ?
#
loop_
_entity_poly.entity_id
_entity_poly.type
_entity_poly.pdbx_seq_one_letter_code
_entity_poly.pdbx_strand_id
1 'polypeptide(L)'
;MTASSLHLPPRLAAGARVALIAPAGPLAGDDDLDRAVEQSRALGWEPLIGDHAAGRHTYFSGDDAQRLHDLNAAIAHDAIDGIWCLRGGYGVMRLLDGIDYDMLRRHPKPLIGYSDVTAIHAAVSARCGLVSYHGPMARAPLSAFGMRSLKAAVIEGGESCGKADGARTLHGGTATGRLAGGNLALVASLCGTPYAVDLDGAILFLEDVNEPVYRIDRMFQQLLLSGGLRKCAGLVLGAFTEMPDQGSDAGRTVEDNFREVAAMLGIPCIAGAPIGHIDDQWTLPIGQVATLDADTCELRTTHPEIAHSHPRKHPMKSGTDLYAEAKSRIREVSPREVKAMQERGEAFTLLDVRDQNEVNLGKVPGAMHISRGTLEGKVESAIPRDANVVIYCAGGNRSALAAVTMQQMGYANVSSMSGGFRDWANEIGDVE
;
A
#
# COMPACT_ATOMS: atom_id res chain seq x y z
N MET A 1 -11.19 17.55 20.31
CA MET A 1 -9.95 18.07 19.70
C MET A 1 -10.05 17.80 18.21
N THR A 2 -9.90 18.83 17.39
CA THR A 2 -9.89 18.70 15.92
C THR A 2 -8.80 17.73 15.51
N ALA A 3 -9.10 16.78 14.61
CA ALA A 3 -8.15 15.80 14.11
C ALA A 3 -6.86 16.51 13.67
N SER A 4 -5.81 16.39 14.49
CA SER A 4 -4.48 16.91 14.11
C SER A 4 -4.11 16.24 12.79
N SER A 5 -3.76 17.05 11.79
CA SER A 5 -3.16 16.57 10.56
C SER A 5 -1.92 15.77 10.95
N LEU A 6 -1.91 14.47 10.66
CA LEU A 6 -0.74 13.66 10.94
C LEU A 6 0.36 14.03 9.93
N HIS A 7 1.58 14.22 10.42
CA HIS A 7 2.72 14.56 9.59
C HIS A 7 3.40 13.28 9.11
N LEU A 8 3.74 13.22 7.83
CA LEU A 8 4.60 12.17 7.28
C LEU A 8 6.06 12.62 7.42
N PRO A 9 6.98 11.76 7.89
CA PRO A 9 8.39 12.09 7.84
C PRO A 9 8.92 12.08 6.40
N PRO A 10 10.06 12.73 6.14
CA PRO A 10 10.74 12.65 4.84
C PRO A 10 11.09 11.20 4.46
N ARG A 11 11.15 10.93 3.15
CA ARG A 11 11.56 9.61 2.63
C ARG A 11 13.07 9.43 2.77
N LEU A 12 13.51 8.18 2.98
CA LEU A 12 14.93 7.81 3.04
C LEU A 12 15.48 7.57 1.63
N ALA A 13 16.06 8.60 1.03
CA ALA A 13 16.73 8.50 -0.27
C ALA A 13 18.04 7.69 -0.21
N ALA A 14 18.60 7.36 -1.37
CA ALA A 14 19.96 6.84 -1.44
C ALA A 14 20.95 7.86 -0.86
N GLY A 15 21.88 7.38 -0.04
CA GLY A 15 22.81 8.20 0.74
C GLY A 15 22.26 8.65 2.10
N ALA A 16 21.01 8.35 2.44
CA ALA A 16 20.42 8.73 3.72
C ALA A 16 21.23 8.14 4.89
N ARG A 17 21.45 8.95 5.92
CA ARG A 17 22.14 8.57 7.15
C ARG A 17 21.15 8.03 8.15
N VAL A 18 21.26 6.74 8.46
CA VAL A 18 20.31 6.03 9.32
C VAL A 18 20.98 5.63 10.61
N ALA A 19 20.44 6.11 11.73
CA ALA A 19 20.88 5.73 13.06
C ALA A 19 20.42 4.31 13.39
N LEU A 20 21.35 3.45 13.78
CA LEU A 20 21.10 2.11 14.29
C LEU A 20 21.19 2.13 15.81
N ILE A 21 20.04 2.03 16.48
CA ILE A 21 19.94 2.14 17.93
C ILE A 21 19.26 0.90 18.55
N ALA A 22 19.54 0.62 19.80
CA ALA A 22 18.87 -0.45 20.57
C ALA A 22 18.15 0.17 21.78
N PRO A 23 16.89 0.61 21.67
CA PRO A 23 16.20 1.29 22.78
C PRO A 23 15.64 0.32 23.85
N ALA A 24 15.73 -0.99 23.59
CA ALA A 24 15.11 -2.06 24.38
C ALA A 24 16.16 -3.07 24.88
N GLY A 25 16.08 -4.32 24.42
CA GLY A 25 17.00 -5.39 24.77
C GLY A 25 18.32 -5.37 23.98
N PRO A 26 19.35 -6.07 24.47
CA PRO A 26 20.66 -6.14 23.83
C PRO A 26 20.60 -7.01 22.57
N LEU A 27 21.54 -6.83 21.64
CA LEU A 27 21.74 -7.81 20.55
C LEU A 27 22.07 -9.21 21.13
N ALA A 28 21.68 -10.28 20.43
CA ALA A 28 21.90 -11.66 20.91
C ALA A 28 22.94 -12.41 20.08
N GLY A 29 22.97 -12.19 18.76
CA GLY A 29 23.95 -12.80 17.88
C GLY A 29 25.17 -11.90 17.72
N ASP A 30 26.34 -12.53 17.60
CA ASP A 30 27.61 -11.82 17.38
C ASP A 30 27.60 -11.04 16.06
N ASP A 31 26.90 -11.55 15.03
CA ASP A 31 26.79 -10.93 13.70
C ASP A 31 25.56 -10.01 13.55
N ASP A 32 24.77 -9.79 14.61
CA ASP A 32 23.52 -9.01 14.53
C ASP A 32 23.76 -7.57 14.05
N LEU A 33 24.85 -6.95 14.52
CA LEU A 33 25.20 -5.57 14.17
C LEU A 33 25.76 -5.48 12.75
N ASP A 34 26.65 -6.41 12.38
CA ASP A 34 27.23 -6.46 11.04
C ASP A 34 26.13 -6.66 9.99
N ARG A 35 25.19 -7.57 10.25
CA ARG A 35 24.01 -7.75 9.38
C ARG A 35 23.17 -6.48 9.26
N ALA A 36 22.96 -5.74 10.35
CA ALA A 36 22.21 -4.47 10.30
C ALA A 36 22.94 -3.41 9.46
N VAL A 37 24.26 -3.34 9.57
CA VAL A 37 25.11 -2.44 8.77
C VAL A 37 25.06 -2.83 7.29
N GLU A 38 25.19 -4.12 6.96
CA GLU A 38 25.13 -4.63 5.60
C GLU A 38 23.76 -4.38 4.95
N GLN A 39 22.67 -4.65 5.68
CA GLN A 39 21.31 -4.40 5.20
C GLN A 39 21.05 -2.91 4.95
N SER A 40 21.55 -2.03 5.83
CA SER A 40 21.46 -0.58 5.63
C SER A 40 22.20 -0.13 4.37
N ARG A 41 23.42 -0.63 4.16
CA ARG A 41 24.20 -0.35 2.94
C ARG A 41 23.54 -0.91 1.68
N ALA A 42 22.91 -2.09 1.76
CA ALA A 42 22.16 -2.70 0.65
C ALA A 42 20.90 -1.90 0.26
N LEU A 43 20.34 -1.12 1.21
CA LEU A 43 19.28 -0.14 0.97
C LEU A 43 19.81 1.19 0.41
N GLY A 44 21.14 1.34 0.29
CA GLY A 44 21.81 2.56 -0.16
C GLY A 44 21.98 3.59 0.95
N TRP A 45 21.83 3.21 2.22
CA TRP A 45 21.96 4.11 3.37
C TRP A 45 23.35 4.07 3.99
N GLU A 46 23.73 5.16 4.67
CA GLU A 46 24.92 5.26 5.50
C GLU A 46 24.55 4.94 6.96
N PRO A 47 24.89 3.75 7.50
CA PRO A 47 24.54 3.40 8.87
C PRO A 47 25.44 4.14 9.88
N LEU A 48 24.82 4.74 10.88
CA LEU A 48 25.47 5.37 12.03
C LEU A 48 25.06 4.64 13.30
N ILE A 49 26.01 3.99 13.96
CA ILE A 49 25.73 3.15 15.12
C ILE A 49 25.65 4.03 16.38
N GLY A 50 24.60 3.88 17.17
CA GLY A 50 24.46 4.57 18.47
C GLY A 50 25.57 4.15 19.45
N ASP A 51 25.93 5.06 20.35
CA ASP A 51 27.05 4.90 21.28
C ASP A 51 26.88 3.65 22.18
N HIS A 52 25.63 3.32 22.50
CA HIS A 52 25.26 2.20 23.38
C HIS A 52 24.52 1.08 22.65
N ALA A 53 24.46 1.12 21.31
CA ALA A 53 23.69 0.19 20.48
C ALA A 53 24.13 -1.28 20.62
N ALA A 54 25.43 -1.52 20.85
CA ALA A 54 26.02 -2.85 21.06
C ALA A 54 26.16 -3.23 22.55
N GLY A 55 25.66 -2.38 23.46
CA GLY A 55 25.81 -2.59 24.89
C GLY A 55 24.99 -3.77 25.42
N ARG A 56 25.29 -4.13 26.67
CA ARG A 56 24.49 -5.07 27.46
C ARG A 56 24.46 -4.64 28.91
N HIS A 57 23.25 -4.46 29.44
CA HIS A 57 23.00 -4.21 30.85
C HIS A 57 21.81 -5.05 31.30
N THR A 58 22.09 -6.22 31.88
CA THR A 58 21.07 -7.23 32.24
C THR A 58 20.25 -7.68 31.01
N TYR A 59 18.93 -7.49 31.01
CA TYR A 59 18.04 -7.74 29.86
C TYR A 59 17.86 -6.51 28.95
N PHE A 60 18.56 -5.40 29.21
CA PHE A 60 18.59 -4.20 28.38
C PHE A 60 19.90 -4.09 27.55
N SER A 61 19.90 -3.30 26.48
CA SER A 61 21.11 -2.90 25.74
C SER A 61 21.98 -1.89 26.50
N GLY A 62 21.41 -1.17 27.46
CA GLY A 62 22.11 -0.21 28.30
C GLY A 62 21.21 0.20 29.47
N ASP A 63 21.70 1.02 30.39
CA ASP A 63 20.81 1.62 31.39
C ASP A 63 19.79 2.58 30.71
N ASP A 64 18.82 3.09 31.48
CA ASP A 64 17.78 3.97 30.92
C ASP A 64 18.38 5.25 30.29
N ALA A 65 19.44 5.81 30.89
CA ALA A 65 20.06 7.04 30.42
C ALA A 65 20.82 6.82 29.11
N GLN A 66 21.54 5.71 28.99
CA GLN A 66 22.28 5.31 27.79
C GLN A 66 21.35 5.04 26.60
N ARG A 67 20.29 4.25 26.81
CA ARG A 67 19.32 3.94 25.74
C ARG A 67 18.55 5.19 25.31
N LEU A 68 18.23 6.06 26.26
CA LEU A 68 17.59 7.35 25.96
C LEU A 68 18.54 8.30 25.24
N HIS A 69 19.83 8.33 25.61
CA HIS A 69 20.86 9.11 24.94
C HIS A 69 20.95 8.76 23.46
N ASP A 70 21.10 7.47 23.11
CA ASP A 70 21.15 7.04 21.71
C ASP A 70 19.93 7.50 20.90
N LEU A 71 18.72 7.35 21.48
CA LEU A 71 17.48 7.76 20.83
C LEU A 71 17.39 9.29 20.65
N ASN A 72 17.63 10.07 21.70
CA ASN A 72 17.54 11.53 21.65
C ASN A 72 18.68 12.15 20.82
N ALA A 73 19.87 11.57 20.84
CA ALA A 73 20.97 11.98 19.97
C ALA A 73 20.59 11.77 18.50
N ALA A 74 20.00 10.62 18.16
CA ALA A 74 19.52 10.36 16.79
C ALA A 74 18.41 11.33 16.36
N ILE A 75 17.50 11.67 17.26
CA ILE A 75 16.45 12.67 17.02
C ILE A 75 17.07 14.05 16.76
N ALA A 76 17.96 14.52 17.65
CA ALA A 76 18.49 15.88 17.64
C ALA A 76 19.56 16.14 16.56
N HIS A 77 20.22 15.11 16.04
CA HIS A 77 21.31 15.30 15.10
C HIS A 77 20.81 15.62 13.68
N ASP A 78 21.05 16.83 13.17
CA ASP A 78 20.55 17.28 11.86
C ASP A 78 21.00 16.40 10.68
N ALA A 79 22.16 15.77 10.78
CA ALA A 79 22.67 14.90 9.72
C ALA A 79 22.13 13.47 9.73
N ILE A 80 21.24 13.11 10.67
CA ILE A 80 20.57 11.80 10.69
C ILE A 80 19.22 11.95 10.00
N ASP A 81 18.98 11.18 8.95
CA ASP A 81 17.76 11.24 8.16
C ASP A 81 16.68 10.27 8.67
N GLY A 82 17.08 9.19 9.35
CA GLY A 82 16.17 8.16 9.87
C GLY A 82 16.73 7.38 11.04
N ILE A 83 15.84 6.67 11.74
CA ILE A 83 16.15 5.86 12.92
C ILE A 83 15.62 4.44 12.69
N TRP A 84 16.51 3.45 12.76
CA TRP A 84 16.14 2.05 12.60
C TRP A 84 16.56 1.25 13.84
N CYS A 85 15.56 0.72 14.54
CA CYS A 85 15.78 -0.04 15.75
C CYS A 85 16.42 -1.39 15.42
N LEU A 86 17.53 -1.69 16.11
CA LEU A 86 18.25 -2.94 16.02
C LEU A 86 17.45 -4.09 16.62
N ARG A 87 16.74 -3.85 17.73
CA ARG A 87 15.98 -4.88 18.44
C ARG A 87 14.90 -4.27 19.33
N GLY A 88 13.79 -5.01 19.48
CA GLY A 88 12.85 -4.86 20.58
C GLY A 88 13.33 -5.57 21.85
N GLY A 89 12.45 -6.31 22.53
CA GLY A 89 12.75 -6.97 23.79
C GLY A 89 11.89 -6.39 24.89
N TYR A 90 12.49 -5.69 25.85
CA TYR A 90 11.76 -5.05 26.93
C TYR A 90 12.49 -3.80 27.41
N GLY A 91 11.73 -2.81 27.87
CA GLY A 91 12.25 -1.65 28.59
C GLY A 91 11.99 -0.30 27.95
N VAL A 92 11.36 -0.23 26.77
CA VAL A 92 11.08 1.03 26.08
C VAL A 92 10.12 1.92 26.86
N MET A 93 9.13 1.36 27.55
CA MET A 93 8.17 2.14 28.35
C MET A 93 8.84 3.00 29.43
N ARG A 94 10.04 2.62 29.90
CA ARG A 94 10.83 3.36 30.89
C ARG A 94 11.41 4.66 30.34
N LEU A 95 11.50 4.77 29.00
CA LEU A 95 12.16 5.87 28.32
C LEU A 95 11.18 6.98 27.90
N LEU A 96 9.87 6.70 27.86
CA LEU A 96 8.88 7.56 27.19
C LEU A 96 8.88 9.00 27.72
N ASP A 97 8.93 9.20 29.03
CA ASP A 97 8.94 10.56 29.62
C ASP A 97 10.19 11.37 29.27
N GLY A 98 11.28 10.71 28.87
CA GLY A 98 12.55 11.35 28.53
C GLY A 98 12.76 11.61 27.04
N ILE A 99 11.90 11.12 26.15
CA ILE A 99 12.06 11.30 24.70
C ILE A 99 11.84 12.77 24.34
N ASP A 100 12.74 13.35 23.53
CA ASP A 100 12.61 14.73 23.06
C ASP A 100 11.60 14.87 21.91
N TYR A 101 10.31 14.78 22.27
CA TYR A 101 9.20 14.92 21.34
C TYR A 101 9.14 16.29 20.66
N ASP A 102 9.61 17.33 21.31
CA ASP A 102 9.65 18.68 20.77
C ASP A 102 10.64 18.77 19.62
N MET A 103 11.82 18.17 19.79
CA MET A 103 12.81 18.05 18.72
C MET A 103 12.29 17.19 17.58
N LEU A 104 11.69 16.02 17.88
CA LEU A 104 11.15 15.14 16.84
C LEU A 104 10.02 15.79 16.03
N ARG A 105 9.20 16.66 16.64
CA ARG A 105 8.19 17.46 15.90
C ARG A 105 8.81 18.48 14.96
N ARG A 106 9.92 19.13 15.37
CA ARG A 106 10.62 20.13 14.56
C ARG A 106 11.41 19.49 13.42
N HIS A 107 11.98 18.31 13.68
CA HIS A 107 12.81 17.55 12.75
C HIS A 107 12.23 16.13 12.61
N PRO A 108 11.10 15.98 11.89
CA PRO A 108 10.46 14.68 11.71
C PRO A 108 11.36 13.75 10.90
N LYS A 109 11.52 12.51 11.38
CA LYS A 109 12.36 11.48 10.78
C LYS A 109 11.65 10.12 10.82
N PRO A 110 11.84 9.24 9.83
CA PRO A 110 11.31 7.89 9.88
C PRO A 110 11.88 7.13 11.08
N LEU A 111 11.00 6.50 11.86
CA LEU A 111 11.37 5.63 12.97
C LEU A 111 10.82 4.22 12.69
N ILE A 112 11.71 3.23 12.58
CA ILE A 112 11.40 1.89 12.10
C ILE A 112 11.69 0.85 13.20
N GLY A 113 10.73 -0.02 13.46
CA GLY A 113 10.87 -1.17 14.37
C GLY A 113 9.51 -1.77 14.76
N TYR A 114 9.47 -2.88 15.49
CA TYR A 114 8.25 -3.54 15.96
C TYR A 114 8.38 -4.08 17.40
N SER A 115 7.47 -4.92 17.89
CA SER A 115 7.57 -5.52 19.25
C SER A 115 7.58 -4.42 20.34
N ASP A 116 8.54 -4.42 21.28
CA ASP A 116 8.66 -3.41 22.35
C ASP A 116 8.75 -1.96 21.86
N VAL A 117 9.22 -1.75 20.62
CA VAL A 117 9.26 -0.42 19.95
C VAL A 117 7.84 0.15 19.71
N THR A 118 6.80 -0.68 19.80
CA THR A 118 5.39 -0.25 19.81
C THR A 118 5.14 0.87 20.81
N ALA A 119 5.82 0.88 21.97
CA ALA A 119 5.67 1.95 22.95
C ALA A 119 6.22 3.31 22.45
N ILE A 120 7.31 3.32 21.68
CA ILE A 120 7.77 4.54 21.01
C ILE A 120 6.76 4.96 19.95
N HIS A 121 6.26 4.03 19.12
CA HIS A 121 5.30 4.37 18.08
C HIS A 121 4.01 5.00 18.62
N ALA A 122 3.47 4.42 19.70
CA ALA A 122 2.30 4.96 20.39
C ALA A 122 2.57 6.38 20.92
N ALA A 123 3.72 6.58 21.56
CA ALA A 123 4.08 7.87 22.11
C ALA A 123 4.37 8.93 21.03
N VAL A 124 5.03 8.57 19.93
CA VAL A 124 5.27 9.45 18.77
C VAL A 124 3.95 9.88 18.15
N SER A 125 3.01 8.95 17.97
CA SER A 125 1.67 9.29 17.48
C SER A 125 0.96 10.27 18.44
N ALA A 126 0.93 9.97 19.74
CA ALA A 126 0.22 10.77 20.75
C ALA A 126 0.83 12.17 20.99
N ARG A 127 2.17 12.27 20.97
CA ARG A 127 2.89 13.50 21.35
C ARG A 127 3.32 14.34 20.15
N CYS A 128 3.57 13.70 19.01
CA CYS A 128 4.06 14.38 17.82
C CYS A 128 3.03 14.46 16.70
N GLY A 129 2.02 13.57 16.68
CA GLY A 129 1.16 13.43 15.52
C GLY A 129 1.97 13.12 14.25
N LEU A 130 3.01 12.28 14.40
CA LEU A 130 3.96 11.91 13.34
C LEU A 130 3.76 10.43 12.98
N VAL A 131 3.85 10.11 11.69
CA VAL A 131 3.87 8.71 11.23
C VAL A 131 5.21 8.07 11.59
N SER A 132 5.15 6.89 12.19
CA SER A 132 6.27 5.97 12.39
C SER A 132 5.96 4.62 11.74
N TYR A 133 6.95 3.73 11.66
CA TYR A 133 6.85 2.52 10.86
C TYR A 133 6.99 1.27 11.71
N HIS A 134 5.89 0.53 11.88
CA HIS A 134 5.94 -0.83 12.41
C HIS A 134 6.47 -1.75 11.33
N GLY A 135 7.73 -2.16 11.44
CA GLY A 135 8.42 -2.89 10.39
C GLY A 135 9.65 -3.62 10.92
N PRO A 136 10.36 -4.35 10.05
CA PRO A 136 11.41 -5.29 10.44
C PRO A 136 12.52 -4.60 11.24
N MET A 137 13.10 -5.32 12.21
CA MET A 137 14.27 -4.86 12.97
C MET A 137 15.51 -4.90 12.10
N ALA A 138 16.40 -3.92 12.25
CA ALA A 138 17.61 -3.82 11.44
C ALA A 138 18.51 -5.06 11.57
N ARG A 139 18.57 -5.66 12.77
CA ARG A 139 19.37 -6.86 13.00
C ARG A 139 18.82 -8.10 12.29
N ALA A 140 17.54 -8.16 11.92
CA ALA A 140 16.91 -9.40 11.50
C ALA A 140 17.11 -9.61 9.99
N PRO A 141 17.32 -10.85 9.51
CA PRO A 141 17.34 -11.12 8.07
C PRO A 141 16.08 -10.59 7.39
N LEU A 142 16.25 -9.87 6.29
CA LEU A 142 15.13 -9.35 5.50
C LEU A 142 14.79 -10.31 4.37
N SER A 143 13.58 -10.87 4.42
CA SER A 143 13.03 -11.60 3.28
C SER A 143 12.82 -10.66 2.08
N ALA A 144 12.72 -11.24 0.87
CA ALA A 144 12.40 -10.45 -0.32
C ALA A 144 11.05 -9.72 -0.19
N PHE A 145 10.09 -10.31 0.54
CA PHE A 145 8.80 -9.70 0.83
C PHE A 145 8.95 -8.51 1.78
N GLY A 146 9.61 -8.69 2.92
CA GLY A 146 9.84 -7.63 3.90
C GLY A 146 10.65 -6.47 3.32
N MET A 147 11.67 -6.78 2.52
CA MET A 147 12.47 -5.79 1.80
C MET A 147 11.63 -4.93 0.86
N ARG A 148 10.74 -5.54 0.07
CA ARG A 148 9.84 -4.78 -0.83
C ARG A 148 8.90 -3.87 -0.05
N SER A 149 8.27 -4.40 1.00
CA SER A 149 7.34 -3.62 1.83
C SER A 149 8.04 -2.46 2.55
N LEU A 150 9.25 -2.68 3.08
CA LEU A 150 10.06 -1.64 3.70
C LEU A 150 10.40 -0.52 2.71
N LYS A 151 10.90 -0.87 1.51
CA LYS A 151 11.22 0.11 0.46
C LYS A 151 10.00 0.92 0.06
N ALA A 152 8.85 0.27 -0.15
CA ALA A 152 7.60 0.93 -0.47
C ALA A 152 7.24 1.98 0.60
N ALA A 153 7.31 1.60 1.89
CA ALA A 153 6.93 2.46 3.00
C ALA A 153 7.84 3.68 3.19
N VAL A 154 9.17 3.48 3.21
CA VAL A 154 10.11 4.50 3.71
C VAL A 154 10.97 5.15 2.62
N ILE A 155 11.13 4.53 1.45
CA ILE A 155 11.92 5.07 0.34
C ILE A 155 11.00 5.64 -0.74
N GLU A 156 10.03 4.84 -1.17
CA GLU A 156 9.17 5.17 -2.31
C GLU A 156 7.97 6.01 -1.88
N GLY A 157 7.54 5.90 -0.62
CA GLY A 157 6.31 6.52 -0.13
C GLY A 157 5.07 6.00 -0.84
N GLY A 158 5.08 4.70 -1.18
CA GLY A 158 4.01 3.98 -1.85
C GLY A 158 3.42 2.87 -0.97
N GLU A 159 2.46 2.15 -1.53
CA GLU A 159 1.67 1.14 -0.82
C GLU A 159 2.56 0.00 -0.29
N SER A 160 2.74 -0.04 1.03
CA SER A 160 3.55 -1.05 1.71
C SER A 160 2.74 -2.26 2.21
N CYS A 161 1.41 -2.16 2.17
CA CYS A 161 0.49 -3.24 2.49
C CYS A 161 -0.17 -3.77 1.19
N GLY A 162 -1.23 -4.58 1.31
CA GLY A 162 -2.01 -5.00 0.16
C GLY A 162 -2.93 -6.16 0.50
N LYS A 163 -3.08 -7.08 -0.45
CA LYS A 163 -3.78 -8.33 -0.20
C LYS A 163 -2.93 -9.21 0.73
N ALA A 164 -3.50 -9.63 1.85
CA ALA A 164 -2.87 -10.57 2.76
C ALA A 164 -3.14 -12.00 2.24
N ASP A 165 -2.23 -12.54 1.45
CA ASP A 165 -2.35 -13.91 0.97
C ASP A 165 -2.30 -14.89 2.15
N GLY A 166 -3.29 -15.78 2.25
CA GLY A 166 -3.43 -16.72 3.37
C GLY A 166 -4.17 -16.17 4.59
N ALA A 167 -4.54 -14.89 4.61
CA ALA A 167 -5.41 -14.33 5.62
C ALA A 167 -6.86 -14.83 5.47
N ARG A 168 -7.62 -14.70 6.55
CA ARG A 168 -9.01 -15.16 6.68
C ARG A 168 -9.89 -14.03 7.20
N THR A 169 -11.08 -13.92 6.64
CA THR A 169 -12.14 -13.05 7.17
C THR A 169 -12.71 -13.66 8.46
N LEU A 170 -12.65 -12.91 9.56
CA LEU A 170 -13.33 -13.26 10.81
C LEU A 170 -14.70 -12.56 10.91
N HIS A 171 -14.78 -11.33 10.40
CA HIS A 171 -16.02 -10.58 10.23
C HIS A 171 -15.92 -9.71 8.97
N GLY A 172 -16.91 -9.79 8.09
CA GLY A 172 -16.88 -9.12 6.79
C GLY A 172 -17.08 -7.60 6.86
N GLY A 173 -16.98 -6.98 5.69
CA GLY A 173 -17.20 -5.54 5.48
C GLY A 173 -15.92 -4.74 5.22
N THR A 174 -16.10 -3.42 5.09
CA THR A 174 -15.03 -2.48 4.77
C THR A 174 -15.00 -1.35 5.79
N ALA A 175 -13.81 -0.92 6.18
CA ALA A 175 -13.61 0.25 7.03
C ALA A 175 -12.43 1.09 6.55
N THR A 176 -12.51 2.39 6.78
CA THR A 176 -11.41 3.33 6.57
C THR A 176 -11.12 4.03 7.88
N GLY A 177 -9.86 4.07 8.27
CA GLY A 177 -9.43 4.63 9.55
C GLY A 177 -7.92 4.80 9.60
N ARG A 178 -7.41 5.48 10.63
CA ARG A 178 -5.95 5.56 10.84
C ARG A 178 -5.44 4.20 11.31
N LEU A 179 -4.30 3.78 10.79
CA LEU A 179 -3.61 2.61 11.32
C LEU A 179 -3.14 2.90 12.74
N ALA A 180 -3.47 2.03 13.69
CA ALA A 180 -3.00 2.12 15.06
C ALA A 180 -2.77 0.71 15.61
N GLY A 181 -1.85 0.55 16.55
CA GLY A 181 -1.58 -0.74 17.18
C GLY A 181 -0.12 -1.15 17.16
N GLY A 182 0.13 -2.45 17.07
CA GLY A 182 1.46 -3.05 17.22
C GLY A 182 1.40 -4.30 18.09
N ASN A 183 2.39 -4.47 18.97
CA ASN A 183 2.42 -5.57 19.91
C ASN A 183 1.29 -5.45 20.95
N LEU A 184 0.43 -6.47 21.07
CA LEU A 184 -0.76 -6.42 21.93
C LEU A 184 -0.42 -6.19 23.40
N ALA A 185 0.60 -6.87 23.94
CA ALA A 185 1.03 -6.66 25.32
C ALA A 185 1.42 -5.20 25.59
N LEU A 186 2.11 -4.54 24.66
CA LEU A 186 2.46 -3.12 24.79
C LEU A 186 1.23 -2.21 24.62
N VAL A 187 0.37 -2.47 23.63
CA VAL A 187 -0.88 -1.68 23.43
C VAL A 187 -1.76 -1.74 24.68
N ALA A 188 -1.93 -2.92 25.27
CA ALA A 188 -2.67 -3.10 26.51
C ALA A 188 -1.97 -2.39 27.69
N SER A 189 -0.66 -2.57 27.85
CA SER A 189 0.11 -1.99 28.97
C SER A 189 0.12 -0.45 28.99
N LEU A 190 -0.05 0.20 27.83
CA LEU A 190 -0.10 1.65 27.71
C LEU A 190 -1.48 2.25 28.04
N CYS A 191 -2.52 1.42 28.23
CA CYS A 191 -3.86 1.89 28.57
C CYS A 191 -3.85 2.74 29.85
N GLY A 192 -4.52 3.89 29.80
CA GLY A 192 -4.59 4.82 30.94
C GLY A 192 -3.35 5.69 31.13
N THR A 193 -2.33 5.56 30.28
CA THR A 193 -1.17 6.46 30.27
C THR A 193 -1.35 7.60 29.26
N PRO A 194 -0.56 8.70 29.35
CA PRO A 194 -0.52 9.73 28.30
C PRO A 194 -0.05 9.24 26.93
N TYR A 195 0.46 8.00 26.85
CA TYR A 195 0.98 7.36 25.64
C TYR A 195 0.06 6.26 25.12
N ALA A 196 -1.17 6.16 25.66
CA ALA A 196 -2.16 5.21 25.20
C ALA A 196 -2.41 5.38 23.69
N VAL A 197 -2.53 4.26 22.98
CA VAL A 197 -2.85 4.26 21.55
C VAL A 197 -4.24 4.84 21.34
N ASP A 198 -4.36 5.84 20.47
CA ASP A 198 -5.66 6.38 20.08
C ASP A 198 -6.37 5.42 19.13
N LEU A 199 -7.50 4.89 19.58
CA LEU A 199 -8.30 3.89 18.89
C LEU A 199 -9.57 4.48 18.27
N ASP A 200 -9.83 5.78 18.44
CA ASP A 200 -11.05 6.42 17.95
C ASP A 200 -11.07 6.46 16.40
N GLY A 201 -11.94 5.65 15.80
CA GLY A 201 -12.03 5.47 14.35
C GLY A 201 -10.82 4.78 13.71
N ALA A 202 -9.98 4.11 14.51
CA ALA A 202 -8.76 3.47 14.02
C ALA A 202 -9.03 2.10 13.36
N ILE A 203 -8.19 1.73 12.40
CA ILE A 203 -8.00 0.33 12.03
C ILE A 203 -6.90 -0.20 12.95
N LEU A 204 -7.29 -0.99 13.94
CA LEU A 204 -6.39 -1.54 14.94
C LEU A 204 -5.75 -2.82 14.42
N PHE A 205 -4.41 -2.82 14.31
CA PHE A 205 -3.65 -4.03 13.99
C PHE A 205 -2.91 -4.54 15.22
N LEU A 206 -2.90 -5.86 15.41
CA LEU A 206 -2.34 -6.48 16.60
C LEU A 206 -1.58 -7.76 16.27
N GLU A 207 -0.43 -7.91 16.89
CA GLU A 207 0.43 -9.09 16.85
C GLU A 207 0.97 -9.36 18.26
N ASP A 208 1.41 -10.58 18.55
CA ASP A 208 2.13 -10.87 19.79
C ASP A 208 2.98 -12.14 19.68
N VAL A 209 3.84 -12.37 20.66
CA VAL A 209 4.72 -13.55 20.72
C VAL A 209 4.80 -14.08 22.14
N ASN A 210 4.81 -15.41 22.28
CA ASN A 210 5.05 -16.10 23.55
C ASN A 210 4.02 -15.76 24.66
N GLU A 211 2.76 -15.51 24.27
CA GLU A 211 1.69 -15.24 25.22
C GLU A 211 0.62 -16.35 25.17
N PRO A 212 0.23 -16.98 26.28
CA PRO A 212 -0.86 -17.95 26.28
C PRO A 212 -2.22 -17.31 25.93
N VAL A 213 -3.14 -18.08 25.32
CA VAL A 213 -4.43 -17.55 24.79
C VAL A 213 -5.26 -16.82 25.86
N TYR A 214 -5.27 -17.29 27.11
CA TYR A 214 -6.01 -16.62 28.19
C TYR A 214 -5.47 -15.23 28.52
N ARG A 215 -4.17 -14.97 28.29
CA ARG A 215 -3.58 -13.65 28.46
C ARG A 215 -3.93 -12.74 27.29
N ILE A 216 -3.94 -13.27 26.06
CA ILE A 216 -4.44 -12.56 24.89
C ILE A 216 -5.88 -12.09 25.13
N ASP A 217 -6.76 -12.99 25.58
CA ASP A 217 -8.15 -12.65 25.93
C ASP A 217 -8.19 -11.56 27.01
N ARG A 218 -7.44 -11.72 28.11
CA ARG A 218 -7.38 -10.70 29.17
C ARG A 218 -6.95 -9.32 28.66
N MET A 219 -5.96 -9.26 27.77
CA MET A 219 -5.51 -8.00 27.16
C MET A 219 -6.58 -7.40 26.26
N PHE A 220 -7.30 -8.23 25.50
CA PHE A 220 -8.48 -7.82 24.73
C PHE A 220 -9.59 -7.24 25.61
N GLN A 221 -9.91 -7.92 26.71
CA GLN A 221 -10.90 -7.43 27.67
C GLN A 221 -10.46 -6.10 28.29
N GLN A 222 -9.17 -5.91 28.59
CA GLN A 222 -8.65 -4.63 29.06
C GLN A 222 -8.88 -3.51 28.04
N LEU A 223 -8.60 -3.74 26.76
CA LEU A 223 -8.86 -2.77 25.69
C LEU A 223 -10.36 -2.45 25.55
N LEU A 224 -11.24 -3.44 25.69
CA LEU A 224 -12.70 -3.24 25.69
C LEU A 224 -13.19 -2.42 26.88
N LEU A 225 -12.72 -2.78 28.09
CA LEU A 225 -13.13 -2.16 29.34
C LEU A 225 -12.58 -0.73 29.47
N SER A 226 -11.43 -0.44 28.86
CA SER A 226 -10.91 0.93 28.73
C SER A 226 -11.80 1.83 27.87
N GLY A 227 -12.71 1.24 27.07
CA GLY A 227 -13.56 1.93 26.12
C GLY A 227 -12.89 2.24 24.78
N GLY A 228 -11.56 2.07 24.67
CA GLY A 228 -10.82 2.34 23.42
C GLY A 228 -11.26 1.44 22.28
N LEU A 229 -11.31 0.12 22.51
CA LEU A 229 -11.64 -0.84 21.45
C LEU A 229 -13.05 -0.67 20.87
N ARG A 230 -13.99 -0.14 21.67
CA ARG A 230 -15.38 0.13 21.26
C ARG A 230 -15.50 1.23 20.20
N LYS A 231 -14.43 1.98 19.98
CA LYS A 231 -14.38 3.08 19.01
C LYS A 231 -13.57 2.74 17.76
N CYS A 232 -12.97 1.55 17.69
CA CYS A 232 -12.25 1.12 16.50
C CYS A 232 -13.19 0.97 15.30
N ALA A 233 -12.68 1.25 14.11
CA ALA A 233 -13.37 1.07 12.84
C ALA A 233 -13.14 -0.33 12.24
N GLY A 234 -12.05 -1.01 12.57
CA GLY A 234 -11.73 -2.35 12.06
C GLY A 234 -10.57 -3.01 12.80
N LEU A 235 -10.41 -4.32 12.61
CA LEU A 235 -9.41 -5.16 13.27
C LEU A 235 -8.57 -5.95 12.24
N VAL A 236 -7.26 -5.97 12.44
CA VAL A 236 -6.32 -6.75 11.63
C VAL A 236 -5.41 -7.55 12.55
N LEU A 237 -5.55 -8.89 12.58
CA LEU A 237 -4.61 -9.73 13.31
C LEU A 237 -3.42 -10.07 12.44
N GLY A 238 -2.26 -9.73 12.94
CA GLY A 238 -0.99 -10.29 12.52
C GLY A 238 -0.80 -11.72 13.03
N ALA A 239 0.47 -12.10 13.16
CA ALA A 239 0.89 -13.37 13.70
C ALA A 239 0.91 -13.34 15.23
N PHE A 240 0.42 -14.43 15.82
CA PHE A 240 0.55 -14.75 17.24
C PHE A 240 1.44 -15.99 17.34
N THR A 241 2.73 -15.79 17.61
CA THR A 241 3.75 -16.84 17.46
C THR A 241 4.28 -17.35 18.80
N GLU A 242 4.94 -18.50 18.78
CA GLU A 242 5.58 -19.13 19.96
C GLU A 242 4.63 -19.31 21.16
N MET A 243 3.34 -19.48 20.88
CA MET A 243 2.29 -19.59 21.90
C MET A 243 2.55 -20.83 22.79
N PRO A 244 2.65 -20.68 24.12
CA PRO A 244 2.84 -21.82 25.01
C PRO A 244 1.70 -22.83 24.92
N ASP A 245 2.03 -24.12 25.02
CA ASP A 245 1.03 -25.20 25.12
C ASP A 245 0.13 -24.98 26.34
N GLN A 246 -1.17 -25.07 26.12
CA GLN A 246 -2.20 -24.87 27.14
C GLN A 246 -2.70 -26.19 27.76
N GLY A 247 -2.21 -27.35 27.29
CA GLY A 247 -2.71 -28.67 27.68
C GLY A 247 -4.06 -29.01 27.03
N SER A 248 -4.61 -30.18 27.39
CA SER A 248 -5.78 -30.81 26.72
C SER A 248 -7.12 -30.10 26.91
N ASP A 249 -7.21 -29.08 27.76
CA ASP A 249 -8.47 -28.38 28.09
C ASP A 249 -8.68 -27.06 27.32
N ALA A 250 -7.76 -26.68 26.42
CA ALA A 250 -7.84 -25.41 25.70
C ALA A 250 -8.58 -25.53 24.36
N GLY A 251 -9.90 -25.34 24.38
CA GLY A 251 -10.72 -25.28 23.16
C GLY A 251 -10.76 -23.91 22.47
N ARG A 252 -10.31 -22.85 23.14
CA ARG A 252 -10.45 -21.46 22.64
C ARG A 252 -9.17 -21.00 21.95
N THR A 253 -9.31 -20.42 20.76
CA THR A 253 -8.21 -19.88 19.96
C THR A 253 -8.11 -18.35 20.07
N VAL A 254 -7.00 -17.78 19.58
CA VAL A 254 -6.88 -16.32 19.44
C VAL A 254 -7.93 -15.77 18.48
N GLU A 255 -8.18 -16.46 17.37
CA GLU A 255 -9.20 -16.03 16.39
C GLU A 255 -10.61 -16.01 16.97
N ASP A 256 -10.94 -16.91 17.91
CA ASP A 256 -12.24 -16.91 18.59
C ASP A 256 -12.44 -15.61 19.40
N ASN A 257 -11.41 -15.16 20.12
CA ASN A 257 -11.46 -13.90 20.87
C ASN A 257 -11.79 -12.72 19.94
N PHE A 258 -11.08 -12.61 18.83
CA PHE A 258 -11.25 -11.48 17.92
C PHE A 258 -12.54 -11.56 17.12
N ARG A 259 -12.96 -12.76 16.70
CA ARG A 259 -14.24 -12.99 16.02
C ARG A 259 -15.40 -12.55 16.92
N GLU A 260 -15.36 -12.94 18.20
CA GLU A 260 -16.36 -12.53 19.19
C GLU A 260 -16.43 -11.00 19.33
N VAL A 261 -15.28 -10.35 19.47
CA VAL A 261 -15.21 -8.89 19.62
C VAL A 261 -15.63 -8.16 18.35
N ALA A 262 -15.17 -8.60 17.18
CA ALA A 262 -15.54 -8.01 15.90
C ALA A 262 -17.05 -8.10 15.66
N ALA A 263 -17.65 -9.25 15.94
CA ALA A 263 -19.10 -9.44 15.86
C ALA A 263 -19.87 -8.59 16.87
N MET A 264 -19.37 -8.47 18.12
CA MET A 264 -19.97 -7.62 19.15
C MET A 264 -19.99 -6.14 18.73
N LEU A 265 -18.92 -5.68 18.08
CA LEU A 265 -18.76 -4.29 17.67
C LEU A 265 -19.33 -4.01 16.26
N GLY A 266 -19.60 -5.04 15.47
CA GLY A 266 -20.08 -4.92 14.09
C GLY A 266 -19.03 -4.35 13.13
N ILE A 267 -17.75 -4.65 13.35
CA ILE A 267 -16.63 -4.09 12.59
C ILE A 267 -15.89 -5.15 11.76
N PRO A 268 -15.34 -4.80 10.59
CA PRO A 268 -14.57 -5.72 9.77
C PRO A 268 -13.32 -6.23 10.49
N CYS A 269 -13.04 -7.51 10.32
CA CYS A 269 -11.94 -8.19 10.98
C CYS A 269 -11.32 -9.26 10.09
N ILE A 270 -10.00 -9.23 9.94
CA ILE A 270 -9.22 -10.28 9.27
C ILE A 270 -8.15 -10.82 10.19
N ALA A 271 -7.74 -12.08 9.99
CA ALA A 271 -6.62 -12.69 10.68
C ALA A 271 -5.61 -13.33 9.75
N GLY A 272 -4.34 -13.35 10.16
CA GLY A 272 -3.24 -13.88 9.37
C GLY A 272 -2.65 -12.85 8.40
N ALA A 273 -2.77 -11.56 8.70
CA ALA A 273 -2.02 -10.54 7.97
C ALA A 273 -0.51 -10.72 8.23
N PRO A 274 0.37 -10.43 7.25
CA PRO A 274 1.81 -10.59 7.40
C PRO A 274 2.39 -9.47 8.27
N ILE A 275 2.15 -9.57 9.59
CA ILE A 275 2.52 -8.58 10.60
C ILE A 275 3.00 -9.33 11.84
N GLY A 276 4.08 -8.87 12.48
CA GLY A 276 4.56 -9.40 13.76
C GLY A 276 5.81 -10.27 13.64
N HIS A 277 6.01 -11.17 14.61
CA HIS A 277 7.25 -11.95 14.77
C HIS A 277 7.35 -13.12 13.76
N ILE A 278 7.45 -12.77 12.46
CA ILE A 278 7.58 -13.68 11.31
C ILE A 278 8.59 -13.12 10.29
N ASP A 279 9.01 -13.92 9.32
CA ASP A 279 9.99 -13.46 8.32
C ASP A 279 9.38 -12.49 7.29
N ASP A 280 8.20 -12.82 6.79
CA ASP A 280 7.47 -12.01 5.80
C ASP A 280 6.57 -10.99 6.50
N GLN A 281 7.08 -9.75 6.65
CA GLN A 281 6.37 -8.66 7.31
C GLN A 281 6.05 -7.51 6.36
N TRP A 282 4.85 -6.97 6.47
CA TRP A 282 4.55 -5.62 6.03
C TRP A 282 5.23 -4.59 6.93
N THR A 283 5.59 -3.45 6.34
CA THR A 283 5.98 -2.25 7.07
C THR A 283 4.77 -1.31 7.13
N LEU A 284 4.14 -1.20 8.30
CA LEU A 284 2.92 -0.42 8.48
C LEU A 284 3.23 1.02 8.90
N PRO A 285 2.76 2.03 8.15
CA PRO A 285 2.88 3.44 8.54
C PRO A 285 1.82 3.78 9.60
N ILE A 286 2.20 3.69 10.88
CA ILE A 286 1.33 3.98 12.02
C ILE A 286 0.82 5.41 11.94
N GLY A 287 -0.50 5.54 12.07
CA GLY A 287 -1.25 6.78 12.06
C GLY A 287 -1.69 7.22 10.66
N GLN A 288 -1.11 6.68 9.58
CA GLN A 288 -1.60 6.93 8.23
C GLN A 288 -2.99 6.34 8.04
N VAL A 289 -3.84 7.01 7.26
CA VAL A 289 -5.18 6.49 6.93
C VAL A 289 -5.03 5.27 6.01
N ALA A 290 -5.74 4.20 6.33
CA ALA A 290 -5.83 3.00 5.52
C ALA A 290 -7.29 2.57 5.34
N THR A 291 -7.52 1.70 4.36
CA THR A 291 -8.78 1.00 4.14
C THR A 291 -8.55 -0.49 4.31
N LEU A 292 -9.34 -1.10 5.19
CA LEU A 292 -9.46 -2.54 5.35
C LEU A 292 -10.70 -2.99 4.57
N ASP A 293 -10.50 -3.89 3.61
CA ASP A 293 -11.56 -4.70 3.02
C ASP A 293 -11.41 -6.13 3.58
N ALA A 294 -12.26 -6.48 4.54
CA ALA A 294 -12.20 -7.79 5.16
C ALA A 294 -12.79 -8.89 4.28
N ASP A 295 -13.63 -8.56 3.31
CA ASP A 295 -14.23 -9.54 2.39
C ASP A 295 -13.17 -10.03 1.38
N THR A 296 -12.24 -9.16 0.98
CA THR A 296 -11.11 -9.52 0.11
C THR A 296 -9.78 -9.74 0.85
N CYS A 297 -9.77 -9.60 2.18
CA CYS A 297 -8.56 -9.67 3.01
C CYS A 297 -7.45 -8.72 2.53
N GLU A 298 -7.80 -7.46 2.36
CA GLU A 298 -6.92 -6.44 1.80
C GLU A 298 -6.81 -5.23 2.72
N LEU A 299 -5.58 -4.77 2.95
CA LEU A 299 -5.28 -3.55 3.69
C LEU A 299 -4.50 -2.61 2.79
N ARG A 300 -5.02 -1.40 2.55
CA ARG A 300 -4.37 -0.40 1.70
C ARG A 300 -4.17 0.91 2.42
N THR A 301 -2.97 1.46 2.34
CA THR A 301 -2.61 2.75 2.91
C THR A 301 -2.89 3.87 1.90
N THR A 302 -3.49 4.96 2.38
CA THR A 302 -3.78 6.13 1.56
C THR A 302 -2.58 7.08 1.58
N HIS A 303 -1.79 7.09 0.50
CA HIS A 303 -0.70 8.06 0.38
C HIS A 303 -1.25 9.40 -0.09
N PRO A 304 -0.98 10.51 0.61
CA PRO A 304 -1.50 11.83 0.22
C PRO A 304 -1.05 12.28 -1.18
N GLU A 305 0.08 11.78 -1.68
CA GLU A 305 0.52 12.03 -3.07
C GLU A 305 -0.22 11.16 -4.11
N ILE A 306 -0.79 10.03 -3.68
CA ILE A 306 -1.68 9.18 -4.49
C ILE A 306 -3.15 9.62 -4.33
N ALA A 307 -3.46 10.42 -3.29
CA ALA A 307 -4.81 10.93 -2.99
C ALA A 307 -5.34 11.95 -4.03
N HIS A 308 -4.52 12.37 -4.99
CA HIS A 308 -4.97 13.12 -6.17
C HIS A 308 -5.44 12.24 -7.33
N SER A 309 -5.46 10.91 -7.16
CA SER A 309 -6.15 10.01 -8.07
C SER A 309 -7.30 9.27 -7.36
N HIS A 310 -8.51 9.79 -7.59
CA HIS A 310 -9.84 9.18 -7.39
C HIS A 310 -10.57 9.42 -6.05
N PRO A 311 -11.46 10.43 -6.01
CA PRO A 311 -12.78 10.16 -5.44
C PRO A 311 -13.48 9.15 -6.36
N ARG A 312 -13.71 7.91 -5.91
CA ARG A 312 -14.55 6.94 -6.63
C ARG A 312 -16.00 7.46 -6.66
N LYS A 313 -16.32 8.30 -7.64
CA LYS A 313 -17.69 8.81 -7.93
C LYS A 313 -18.28 8.27 -9.23
N HIS A 314 -17.62 7.35 -9.94
CA HIS A 314 -18.18 6.77 -11.15
C HIS A 314 -18.44 5.28 -11.01
N PRO A 315 -19.68 4.81 -11.29
CA PRO A 315 -19.98 3.39 -11.35
C PRO A 315 -19.04 2.73 -12.36
N MET A 316 -18.59 1.51 -12.06
CA MET A 316 -17.76 0.74 -12.97
C MET A 316 -18.47 0.62 -14.32
N LYS A 317 -17.91 1.24 -15.36
CA LYS A 317 -18.41 1.15 -16.72
C LYS A 317 -18.08 -0.23 -17.28
N SER A 318 -19.09 -0.94 -17.76
CA SER A 318 -18.93 -2.18 -18.51
C SER A 318 -18.27 -1.90 -19.87
N GLY A 319 -17.74 -2.94 -20.54
CA GLY A 319 -17.24 -2.79 -21.91
C GLY A 319 -18.29 -2.23 -22.88
N THR A 320 -19.57 -2.58 -22.67
CA THR A 320 -20.71 -2.01 -23.41
C THR A 320 -20.89 -0.52 -23.17
N ASP A 321 -20.71 -0.04 -21.94
CA ASP A 321 -20.78 1.39 -21.62
C ASP A 321 -19.64 2.17 -22.30
N LEU A 322 -18.43 1.59 -22.33
CA LEU A 322 -17.28 2.18 -23.02
C LEU A 322 -17.51 2.29 -24.54
N TYR A 323 -18.11 1.28 -25.17
CA TYR A 323 -18.45 1.35 -26.59
C TYR A 323 -19.50 2.41 -26.87
N ALA A 324 -20.57 2.47 -26.07
CA ALA A 324 -21.63 3.46 -26.22
C ALA A 324 -21.10 4.90 -26.04
N GLU A 325 -20.26 5.11 -25.03
CA GLU A 325 -19.60 6.39 -24.80
C GLU A 325 -18.67 6.78 -25.95
N ALA A 326 -17.84 5.85 -26.44
CA ALA A 326 -16.95 6.11 -27.56
C ALA A 326 -17.72 6.51 -28.82
N LYS A 327 -18.81 5.79 -29.14
CA LYS A 327 -19.68 6.13 -30.28
C LYS A 327 -20.41 7.46 -30.10
N SER A 328 -20.72 7.88 -28.87
CA SER A 328 -21.30 9.21 -28.62
C SER A 328 -20.32 10.36 -28.85
N ARG A 329 -19.01 10.10 -28.77
CA ARG A 329 -17.94 11.11 -28.90
C ARG A 329 -17.34 11.18 -30.30
N ILE A 330 -17.34 10.07 -31.02
CA ILE A 330 -16.73 9.96 -32.34
C ILE A 330 -17.80 10.07 -33.41
N ARG A 331 -17.50 10.85 -34.46
CA ARG A 331 -18.32 10.87 -35.66
C ARG A 331 -18.31 9.49 -36.31
N GLU A 332 -19.49 8.89 -36.45
CA GLU A 332 -19.65 7.68 -37.25
C GLU A 332 -19.95 8.03 -38.71
N VAL A 333 -19.36 7.28 -39.64
CA VAL A 333 -19.63 7.34 -41.09
C VAL A 333 -20.05 5.97 -41.59
N SER A 334 -20.98 5.91 -42.55
CA SER A 334 -21.47 4.63 -43.08
C SER A 334 -20.54 4.05 -44.17
N PRO A 335 -20.57 2.74 -44.44
CA PRO A 335 -19.82 2.15 -45.55
C PRO A 335 -20.10 2.83 -46.90
N ARG A 336 -21.36 3.21 -47.18
CA ARG A 336 -21.74 3.93 -48.40
C ARG A 336 -21.14 5.33 -48.47
N GLU A 337 -21.08 6.04 -47.36
CA GLU A 337 -20.42 7.36 -47.30
C GLU A 337 -18.93 7.22 -47.58
N VAL A 338 -18.27 6.23 -46.98
CA VAL A 338 -16.84 5.96 -47.21
C VAL A 338 -16.60 5.61 -48.69
N LYS A 339 -17.42 4.75 -49.30
CA LYS A 339 -17.32 4.44 -50.74
C LYS A 339 -17.52 5.69 -51.60
N ALA A 340 -18.50 6.52 -51.27
CA ALA A 340 -18.74 7.76 -51.99
C ALA A 340 -17.59 8.78 -51.81
N MET A 341 -16.93 8.82 -50.64
CA MET A 341 -15.71 9.62 -50.42
C MET A 341 -14.55 9.11 -51.30
N GLN A 342 -14.39 7.79 -51.44
CA GLN A 342 -13.40 7.19 -52.35
C GLN A 342 -13.69 7.55 -53.81
N GLU A 343 -14.94 7.43 -54.26
CA GLU A 343 -15.35 7.74 -55.63
C GLU A 343 -15.21 9.23 -55.99
N ARG A 344 -15.40 10.11 -55.01
CA ARG A 344 -15.14 11.56 -55.16
C ARG A 344 -13.65 11.92 -55.11
N GLY A 345 -12.77 10.99 -54.77
CA GLY A 345 -11.34 11.23 -54.63
C GLY A 345 -11.00 12.16 -53.45
N GLU A 346 -11.78 12.11 -52.36
CA GLU A 346 -11.48 12.89 -51.16
C GLU A 346 -10.16 12.44 -50.51
N ALA A 347 -9.39 13.38 -49.96
CA ALA A 347 -8.14 13.08 -49.28
C ALA A 347 -8.41 12.60 -47.83
N PHE A 348 -8.37 11.29 -47.61
CA PHE A 348 -8.43 10.66 -46.29
C PHE A 348 -7.66 9.33 -46.25
N THR A 349 -7.27 8.89 -45.05
CA THR A 349 -6.69 7.58 -44.79
C THR A 349 -7.74 6.64 -44.25
N LEU A 350 -7.98 5.53 -44.93
CA LEU A 350 -8.80 4.44 -44.43
C LEU A 350 -7.93 3.46 -43.63
N LEU A 351 -8.23 3.30 -42.34
CA LEU A 351 -7.43 2.52 -41.40
C LEU A 351 -8.20 1.28 -40.90
N ASP A 352 -7.66 0.11 -41.18
CA ASP A 352 -8.11 -1.17 -40.65
C ASP A 352 -7.40 -1.47 -39.32
N VAL A 353 -8.17 -1.58 -38.24
CA VAL A 353 -7.65 -1.93 -36.91
C VAL A 353 -7.97 -3.36 -36.47
N ARG A 354 -8.45 -4.20 -37.39
CA ARG A 354 -8.66 -5.63 -37.12
C ARG A 354 -7.33 -6.36 -36.90
N ASP A 355 -7.39 -7.58 -36.40
CA ASP A 355 -6.19 -8.39 -36.24
C ASP A 355 -5.73 -8.98 -37.58
N GLN A 356 -4.44 -9.33 -37.69
CA GLN A 356 -3.83 -9.78 -38.95
C GLN A 356 -4.60 -10.95 -39.58
N ASN A 357 -5.09 -11.89 -38.77
CA ASN A 357 -5.86 -13.03 -39.25
C ASN A 357 -7.16 -12.62 -39.95
N GLU A 358 -7.81 -11.54 -39.50
CA GLU A 358 -9.03 -11.03 -40.13
C GLU A 358 -8.72 -10.31 -41.44
N VAL A 359 -7.60 -9.58 -41.49
CA VAL A 359 -7.15 -8.86 -42.70
C VAL A 359 -6.68 -9.81 -43.80
N ASN A 360 -6.09 -10.94 -43.43
CA ASN A 360 -5.70 -11.99 -44.38
C ASN A 360 -6.90 -12.61 -45.13
N LEU A 361 -8.12 -12.44 -44.61
CA LEU A 361 -9.37 -12.89 -45.25
C LEU A 361 -9.97 -11.84 -46.19
N GLY A 362 -9.34 -10.67 -46.29
CA GLY A 362 -9.76 -9.56 -47.13
C GLY A 362 -9.94 -8.28 -46.34
N LYS A 363 -9.74 -7.15 -47.01
CA LYS A 363 -9.87 -5.80 -46.43
C LYS A 363 -10.60 -4.85 -47.38
N VAL A 364 -10.97 -3.68 -46.89
CA VAL A 364 -11.56 -2.66 -47.76
C VAL A 364 -10.48 -2.15 -48.72
N PRO A 365 -10.77 -2.01 -50.03
CA PRO A 365 -9.78 -1.54 -51.00
C PRO A 365 -9.15 -0.21 -50.60
N GLY A 366 -7.82 -0.16 -50.64
CA GLY A 366 -7.05 1.03 -50.27
C GLY A 366 -6.89 1.26 -48.77
N ALA A 367 -7.34 0.33 -47.92
CA ALA A 367 -7.12 0.42 -46.48
C ALA A 367 -5.67 0.11 -46.08
N MET A 368 -5.12 0.98 -45.23
CA MET A 368 -3.90 0.74 -44.47
C MET A 368 -4.23 -0.10 -43.23
N HIS A 369 -3.38 -1.06 -42.87
CA HIS A 369 -3.60 -1.92 -41.70
C HIS A 369 -2.65 -1.59 -40.55
N ILE A 370 -3.21 -1.32 -39.38
CA ILE A 370 -2.50 -1.27 -38.09
C ILE A 370 -3.42 -1.89 -37.04
N SER A 371 -3.12 -3.10 -36.57
CA SER A 371 -3.94 -3.77 -35.54
C SER A 371 -4.13 -2.87 -34.31
N ARG A 372 -5.35 -2.90 -33.74
CA ARG A 372 -5.72 -2.17 -32.52
C ARG A 372 -4.69 -2.34 -31.41
N GLY A 373 -4.13 -3.54 -31.23
CA GLY A 373 -3.17 -3.81 -30.15
C GLY A 373 -1.80 -3.16 -30.31
N THR A 374 -1.49 -2.62 -31.50
CA THR A 374 -0.21 -1.95 -31.80
C THR A 374 -0.38 -0.51 -32.28
N LEU A 375 -1.61 0.01 -32.23
CA LEU A 375 -1.99 1.28 -32.82
C LEU A 375 -1.15 2.44 -32.24
N GLU A 376 -1.12 2.54 -30.92
CA GLU A 376 -0.48 3.63 -30.17
C GLU A 376 1.02 3.73 -30.47
N GLY A 377 1.69 2.59 -30.74
CA GLY A 377 3.11 2.56 -31.03
C GLY A 377 3.47 2.78 -32.51
N LYS A 378 2.51 2.74 -33.43
CA LYS A 378 2.77 2.77 -34.88
C LYS A 378 2.15 3.95 -35.61
N VAL A 379 0.99 4.42 -35.15
CA VAL A 379 0.17 5.37 -35.90
C VAL A 379 0.89 6.69 -36.20
N GLU A 380 1.68 7.22 -35.27
CA GLU A 380 2.39 8.49 -35.42
C GLU A 380 3.43 8.48 -36.54
N SER A 381 4.06 7.32 -36.76
CA SER A 381 5.04 7.14 -37.84
C SER A 381 4.40 6.92 -39.21
N ALA A 382 3.13 6.51 -39.23
CA ALA A 382 2.43 6.08 -40.44
C ALA A 382 1.43 7.12 -40.97
N ILE A 383 0.78 7.88 -40.09
CA ILE A 383 -0.30 8.81 -40.43
C ILE A 383 -0.01 10.18 -39.80
N PRO A 384 0.08 11.26 -40.60
CA PRO A 384 0.20 12.63 -40.09
C PRO A 384 -0.97 13.02 -39.18
N ARG A 385 -0.72 13.82 -38.14
CA ARG A 385 -1.73 14.17 -37.13
C ARG A 385 -2.89 15.03 -37.65
N ASP A 386 -2.67 15.75 -38.74
CA ASP A 386 -3.65 16.60 -39.42
C ASP A 386 -4.47 15.86 -40.49
N ALA A 387 -4.10 14.61 -40.82
CA ALA A 387 -4.79 13.81 -41.82
C ALA A 387 -6.24 13.49 -41.39
N ASN A 388 -7.15 13.44 -42.37
CA ASN A 388 -8.48 12.89 -42.19
C ASN A 388 -8.39 11.37 -42.13
N VAL A 389 -8.82 10.75 -41.03
CA VAL A 389 -8.72 9.29 -40.83
C VAL A 389 -10.10 8.70 -40.61
N VAL A 390 -10.45 7.69 -41.41
CA VAL A 390 -11.62 6.85 -41.19
C VAL A 390 -11.15 5.48 -40.72
N ILE A 391 -11.54 5.08 -39.51
CA ILE A 391 -11.12 3.81 -38.91
C ILE A 391 -12.25 2.80 -39.01
N TYR A 392 -11.94 1.56 -39.37
CA TYR A 392 -12.90 0.46 -39.28
C TYR A 392 -12.32 -0.77 -38.61
N CYS A 393 -13.21 -1.57 -38.03
CA CYS A 393 -12.90 -2.90 -37.53
C CYS A 393 -13.92 -3.91 -38.09
N ALA A 394 -14.09 -5.09 -37.47
CA ALA A 394 -15.10 -6.04 -37.93
C ALA A 394 -16.55 -5.55 -37.81
N GLY A 395 -16.88 -4.74 -36.78
CA GLY A 395 -18.27 -4.40 -36.44
C GLY A 395 -18.49 -3.00 -35.84
N GLY A 396 -17.53 -2.08 -35.99
CA GLY A 396 -17.64 -0.68 -35.53
C GLY A 396 -17.25 -0.38 -34.08
N ASN A 397 -17.23 -1.36 -33.16
CA ASN A 397 -16.93 -1.09 -31.74
C ASN A 397 -15.42 -0.83 -31.47
N ARG A 398 -14.54 -1.70 -31.98
CA ARG A 398 -13.08 -1.52 -31.82
C ARG A 398 -12.57 -0.25 -32.50
N SER A 399 -13.16 0.13 -33.63
CA SER A 399 -12.79 1.34 -34.37
C SER A 399 -13.24 2.61 -33.67
N ALA A 400 -14.39 2.62 -32.99
CA ALA A 400 -14.80 3.73 -32.15
C ALA A 400 -13.82 3.97 -30.99
N LEU A 401 -13.38 2.91 -30.30
CA LEU A 401 -12.35 3.03 -29.25
C LEU A 401 -10.99 3.48 -29.81
N ALA A 402 -10.59 2.94 -30.97
CA ALA A 402 -9.37 3.37 -31.66
C ALA A 402 -9.41 4.86 -32.01
N ALA A 403 -10.56 5.35 -32.48
CA ALA A 403 -10.75 6.75 -32.84
C ALA A 403 -10.66 7.68 -31.63
N VAL A 404 -11.27 7.31 -30.49
CA VAL A 404 -11.11 8.05 -29.22
C VAL A 404 -9.63 8.11 -28.82
N THR A 405 -8.92 7.00 -28.96
CA THR A 405 -7.49 6.93 -28.61
C THR A 405 -6.66 7.83 -29.53
N MET A 406 -6.91 7.80 -30.84
CA MET A 406 -6.22 8.68 -31.78
C MET A 406 -6.53 10.17 -31.53
N GLN A 407 -7.76 10.52 -31.17
CA GLN A 407 -8.08 11.90 -30.75
C GLN A 407 -7.29 12.32 -29.51
N GLN A 408 -7.14 11.43 -28.51
CA GLN A 408 -6.31 11.69 -27.33
C GLN A 408 -4.82 11.83 -27.68
N MET A 409 -4.35 11.13 -28.71
CA MET A 409 -3.01 11.28 -29.27
C MET A 409 -2.85 12.54 -30.12
N GLY A 410 -3.91 13.35 -30.30
CA GLY A 410 -3.87 14.64 -30.99
C GLY A 410 -4.21 14.60 -32.47
N TYR A 411 -4.83 13.52 -32.96
CA TYR A 411 -5.40 13.50 -34.32
C TYR A 411 -6.75 14.24 -34.33
N ALA A 412 -6.82 15.35 -35.06
CA ALA A 412 -7.99 16.23 -35.02
C ALA A 412 -9.19 15.63 -35.80
N ASN A 413 -8.93 14.92 -36.89
CA ASN A 413 -9.93 14.56 -37.89
C ASN A 413 -10.12 13.04 -37.99
N VAL A 414 -10.66 12.42 -36.94
CA VAL A 414 -10.87 10.96 -36.88
C VAL A 414 -12.35 10.60 -36.82
N SER A 415 -12.77 9.67 -37.67
CA SER A 415 -14.12 9.10 -37.70
C SER A 415 -14.09 7.57 -37.65
N SER A 416 -15.16 6.94 -37.17
CA SER A 416 -15.30 5.47 -37.15
C SER A 416 -16.34 5.02 -38.18
N MET A 417 -16.03 3.97 -38.96
CA MET A 417 -17.00 3.40 -39.88
C MET A 417 -18.00 2.52 -39.11
N SER A 418 -19.28 2.93 -39.10
CA SER A 418 -20.36 2.17 -38.46
C SER A 418 -20.51 0.81 -39.14
N GLY A 419 -20.76 -0.26 -38.38
CA GLY A 419 -20.91 -1.60 -38.94
C GLY A 419 -19.61 -2.28 -39.38
N GLY A 420 -18.54 -1.51 -39.58
CA GLY A 420 -17.22 -2.00 -39.94
C GLY A 420 -17.19 -2.79 -41.25
N PHE A 421 -16.24 -3.73 -41.34
CA PHE A 421 -16.03 -4.56 -42.52
C PHE A 421 -17.24 -5.46 -42.86
N ARG A 422 -18.01 -5.91 -41.87
CA ARG A 422 -19.19 -6.76 -42.10
C ARG A 422 -20.24 -6.03 -42.94
N ASP A 423 -20.55 -4.80 -42.58
CA ASP A 423 -21.56 -4.02 -43.30
C ASP A 423 -21.02 -3.54 -44.65
N TRP A 424 -19.71 -3.25 -44.74
CA TRP A 424 -19.07 -3.00 -46.03
C TRP A 424 -19.22 -4.18 -47.00
N ALA A 425 -18.90 -5.40 -46.54
CA ALA A 425 -19.00 -6.61 -47.37
C ALA A 425 -20.45 -6.91 -47.80
N ASN A 426 -21.43 -6.60 -46.93
CA ASN A 426 -22.85 -6.82 -47.23
C ASN A 426 -23.45 -5.75 -48.15
N GLU A 427 -23.08 -4.48 -47.97
CA GLU A 427 -23.71 -3.35 -48.66
C GLU A 427 -23.00 -2.93 -49.94
N ILE A 428 -21.68 -3.05 -49.98
CA ILE A 428 -20.83 -2.60 -51.10
C ILE A 428 -20.29 -3.81 -51.87
N GLY A 429 -19.81 -4.84 -51.15
CA GLY A 429 -19.34 -6.10 -51.74
C GLY A 429 -17.94 -6.07 -52.37
N ASP A 430 -17.25 -4.94 -52.34
CA ASP A 430 -15.93 -4.74 -52.95
C ASP A 430 -14.83 -4.97 -51.90
N VAL A 431 -14.01 -6.02 -52.03
CA VAL A 431 -12.97 -6.39 -51.05
C VAL A 431 -11.65 -6.73 -51.75
N GLU A 432 -10.52 -6.31 -51.14
CA GLU A 432 -9.14 -6.58 -51.57
C GLU A 432 -8.55 -7.80 -50.87
#